data_AF-A0A2S8PMI3-F1
#
_entry.id   AF-A0A2S8PMI3-F1
#
_cell.length_a   1.000
_cell.length_b   1.000
_cell.length_c   1.000
_cell.angle_alpha   90.00
_cell.angle_beta   90.00
_cell.angle_gamma   90.00
#
_symmetry.space_group_name_H-M   'P 1'
#
loop_
_entity.id
_entity.type
_entity.pdbx_description
1 polymer ?
#
loop_
_entity_poly.entity_id
_entity_poly.type
_entity_poly.pdbx_seq_one_letter_code
_entity_poly.pdbx_strand_id
1 'polypeptide(L)'
;MRRPRWRPDLGTDWTEAFDYKALGQAADYIILMGYDEHWGGDPIAGSVSSYPWVESALDKLLRSVPSSKTILALPFYTRDWTLKEGGATSEELNLAQQGVRTRSVAYNRSWDDSLGQYVFKYQKQGYTHKIWIEDSRSITKKYVMAADRGVAGYAFWYMGAETPDVWTAMSNAERYASY
;
A
#
# COMPACT_ATOMS: atom_id res chain seq x y z
N MET A 1 12.73 -10.67 -16.16
CA MET A 1 12.36 -9.33 -15.62
C MET A 1 12.47 -9.42 -14.10
N ARG A 2 13.24 -8.54 -13.44
CA ARG A 2 13.60 -8.68 -12.01
C ARG A 2 12.62 -7.92 -11.11
N ARG A 3 12.18 -8.54 -10.00
CA ARG A 3 11.37 -7.89 -8.95
C ARG A 3 12.19 -6.79 -8.24
N PRO A 4 11.59 -5.65 -7.81
CA PRO A 4 12.31 -4.56 -7.12
C PRO A 4 12.88 -5.01 -5.76
N ARG A 5 14.08 -4.51 -5.40
CA ARG A 5 14.88 -4.97 -4.25
C ARG A 5 14.47 -4.38 -2.89
N TRP A 6 13.53 -3.44 -2.82
CA TRP A 6 13.33 -2.59 -1.65
C TRP A 6 12.11 -2.99 -0.77
N ARG A 7 11.56 -4.19 -0.97
CA ARG A 7 10.26 -4.61 -0.42
C ARG A 7 10.35 -5.29 0.95
N PRO A 8 9.22 -5.41 1.68
CA PRO A 8 9.15 -6.20 2.91
C PRO A 8 9.50 -7.68 2.70
N ASP A 9 10.22 -8.27 3.66
CA ASP A 9 10.57 -9.69 3.66
C ASP A 9 9.38 -10.58 3.96
N LEU A 10 8.95 -11.39 2.99
CA LEU A 10 7.91 -12.41 3.19
C LEU A 10 8.45 -13.86 3.10
N GLY A 11 9.77 -14.06 3.19
CA GLY A 11 10.38 -15.39 3.08
C GLY A 11 10.56 -15.84 1.64
N THR A 12 10.92 -14.91 0.75
CA THR A 12 11.29 -15.20 -0.64
C THR A 12 12.75 -14.83 -0.87
N ASP A 13 13.51 -15.60 -1.66
CA ASP A 13 14.98 -15.58 -1.91
C ASP A 13 15.70 -14.22 -1.99
N TRP A 14 14.99 -13.10 -2.15
CA TRP A 14 15.58 -11.78 -2.44
C TRP A 14 15.70 -10.86 -1.21
N THR A 15 14.94 -11.14 -0.15
CA THR A 15 14.96 -10.34 1.09
C THR A 15 15.98 -10.83 2.11
N GLU A 16 16.60 -11.99 1.86
CA GLU A 16 17.78 -12.48 2.58
C GLU A 16 18.97 -11.51 2.52
N ALA A 17 19.04 -10.67 1.48
CA ALA A 17 20.08 -9.66 1.36
C ALA A 17 19.96 -8.52 2.40
N PHE A 18 18.81 -8.38 3.07
CA PHE A 18 18.57 -7.35 4.07
C PHE A 18 18.57 -7.95 5.47
N ASP A 19 19.72 -7.94 6.13
CA ASP A 19 19.80 -8.23 7.55
C ASP A 19 19.17 -7.09 8.34
N TYR A 20 17.87 -7.21 8.63
CA TYR A 20 17.13 -6.20 9.37
C TYR A 20 17.69 -5.93 10.75
N LYS A 21 18.29 -6.93 11.41
CA LYS A 21 18.89 -6.74 12.72
C LYS A 21 20.14 -5.88 12.62
N ALA A 22 21.03 -6.18 11.68
CA ALA A 22 22.23 -5.37 11.43
C ALA A 22 21.86 -3.95 10.98
N LEU A 23 20.89 -3.81 10.07
CA LEU A 23 20.42 -2.51 9.60
C LEU A 23 19.78 -1.69 10.72
N GLY A 24 18.92 -2.29 11.56
CA GLY A 24 18.28 -1.62 12.68
C GLY A 24 19.26 -1.18 13.78
N GLN A 25 20.38 -1.88 13.93
CA GLN A 25 21.48 -1.46 14.80
C GLN A 25 22.25 -0.27 14.23
N ALA A 26 22.51 -0.26 12.92
CA ALA A 26 23.36 0.73 12.26
C ALA A 26 22.64 2.06 11.91
N ALA A 27 21.36 2.01 11.53
CA ALA A 27 20.62 3.18 11.07
C ALA A 27 19.76 3.81 12.18
N ASP A 28 19.57 5.13 12.16
CA ASP A 28 18.65 5.82 13.06
C ASP A 28 17.19 5.42 12.81
N TYR A 29 16.82 5.31 11.54
CA TYR A 29 15.50 4.89 11.10
C TYR A 29 15.58 3.88 9.95
N ILE A 30 14.63 2.94 9.95
CA ILE A 30 14.37 2.00 8.87
C ILE A 30 12.99 2.31 8.32
N ILE A 31 12.93 2.60 7.01
CA ILE A 31 11.68 2.85 6.32
C ILE A 31 11.22 1.54 5.67
N LEU A 32 10.11 1.01 6.15
CA LEU A 32 9.43 -0.12 5.52
C LEU A 32 8.60 0.39 4.33
N MET A 33 8.98 -0.01 3.12
CA MET A 33 8.21 0.31 1.91
C MET A 33 6.97 -0.57 1.82
N GLY A 34 5.91 -0.18 2.53
CA GLY A 34 4.61 -0.86 2.59
C GLY A 34 3.76 -0.67 1.33
N TYR A 35 4.38 -0.76 0.16
CA TYR A 35 3.75 -0.70 -1.15
C TYR A 35 4.48 -1.57 -2.18
N ASP A 36 3.94 -1.63 -3.40
CA ASP A 36 4.33 -2.55 -4.45
C ASP A 36 4.16 -4.03 -4.03
N GLU A 37 3.10 -4.40 -3.34
CA GLU A 37 2.69 -5.81 -3.21
C GLU A 37 2.58 -6.44 -4.61
N HIS A 38 1.77 -5.83 -5.47
CA HIS A 38 1.75 -6.03 -6.92
C HIS A 38 2.25 -4.78 -7.66
N TRP A 39 3.14 -4.94 -8.64
CA TRP A 39 3.84 -3.84 -9.34
C TRP A 39 3.62 -3.85 -10.84
N GLY A 40 4.08 -2.81 -11.55
CA GLY A 40 3.81 -2.61 -12.98
C GLY A 40 4.13 -3.78 -13.93
N GLY A 41 5.03 -4.68 -13.54
CA GLY A 41 5.41 -5.87 -14.32
C GLY A 41 4.97 -7.20 -13.70
N ASP A 42 4.10 -7.19 -12.69
CA ASP A 42 3.54 -8.43 -12.13
C ASP A 42 2.57 -9.07 -13.14
N PRO A 43 2.70 -10.36 -13.47
CA PRO A 43 1.71 -11.05 -14.30
C PRO A 43 0.34 -11.16 -13.62
N ILE A 44 0.27 -10.98 -12.29
CA ILE A 44 -0.95 -11.09 -11.49
C ILE A 44 -1.40 -9.70 -11.05
N ALA A 45 -2.64 -9.36 -11.39
CA ALA A 45 -3.27 -8.13 -10.92
C ALA A 45 -3.62 -8.23 -9.43
N GLY A 46 -3.32 -7.17 -8.69
CA GLY A 46 -3.65 -7.09 -7.27
C GLY A 46 -3.40 -5.72 -6.67
N SER A 47 -3.51 -5.66 -5.35
CA SER A 47 -3.30 -4.42 -4.60
C SER A 47 -1.85 -3.96 -4.66
N VAL A 48 -1.65 -2.64 -4.60
CA VAL A 48 -0.31 -2.09 -4.35
C VAL A 48 0.08 -2.24 -2.88
N SER A 49 -0.89 -2.28 -1.96
CA SER A 49 -0.67 -2.18 -0.52
C SER A 49 -1.89 -2.71 0.21
N SER A 50 -2.20 -4.01 0.14
CA SER A 50 -3.34 -4.54 0.90
C SER A 50 -3.05 -4.48 2.41
N TYR A 51 -4.10 -4.24 3.21
CA TYR A 51 -3.97 -4.17 4.67
C TYR A 51 -3.23 -5.38 5.28
N PRO A 52 -3.62 -6.66 5.02
CA PRO A 52 -2.97 -7.79 5.68
C PRO A 52 -1.51 -7.97 5.25
N TRP A 53 -1.17 -7.60 4.01
CA TRP A 53 0.19 -7.66 3.52
C TRP A 53 1.10 -6.65 4.23
N VAL A 54 0.64 -5.40 4.36
CA VAL A 54 1.37 -4.36 5.10
C VAL A 54 1.50 -4.71 6.58
N GLU A 55 0.44 -5.21 7.19
CA GLU A 55 0.42 -5.63 8.59
C GLU A 55 1.46 -6.74 8.85
N SER A 56 1.44 -7.80 8.05
CA SER A 56 2.38 -8.91 8.16
C SER A 56 3.84 -8.47 7.95
N ALA A 57 4.07 -7.61 6.96
CA ALA A 57 5.36 -7.00 6.67
C ALA A 57 5.91 -6.21 7.87
N LEU A 58 5.07 -5.36 8.47
CA LEU A 58 5.45 -4.56 9.63
C LEU A 58 5.73 -5.44 10.84
N ASP A 59 4.84 -6.38 11.16
CA ASP A 59 5.01 -7.30 12.29
C ASP A 59 6.29 -8.11 12.20
N LYS A 60 6.69 -8.49 10.98
CA LYS A 60 7.95 -9.20 10.78
C LYS A 60 9.16 -8.31 10.97
N LEU A 61 9.14 -7.07 10.46
CA LEU A 61 10.24 -6.11 10.67
C LEU A 61 10.44 -5.81 12.16
N LEU A 62 9.34 -5.64 12.90
CA LEU A 62 9.35 -5.31 14.33
C LEU A 62 9.94 -6.42 15.22
N ARG A 63 10.08 -7.66 14.71
CA ARG A 63 10.82 -8.72 15.41
C ARG A 63 12.33 -8.46 15.47
N SER A 64 12.85 -7.63 14.57
CA SER A 64 14.28 -7.38 14.40
C SER A 64 14.68 -5.92 14.62
N VAL A 65 13.77 -4.97 14.39
CA VAL A 65 14.01 -3.53 14.50
C VAL A 65 13.06 -2.94 15.54
N PRO A 66 13.54 -2.15 16.52
CA PRO A 66 12.67 -1.43 17.45
C PRO A 66 11.62 -0.58 16.71
N SER A 67 10.39 -0.57 17.21
CA SER A 67 9.31 0.25 16.63
C SER A 67 9.65 1.73 16.61
N SER A 68 10.36 2.23 17.64
CA SER A 68 10.87 3.61 17.73
C SER A 68 11.92 4.00 16.68
N LYS A 69 12.42 3.03 15.89
CA LYS A 69 13.28 3.26 14.71
C LYS A 69 12.59 2.90 13.41
N THR A 70 11.33 2.46 13.44
CA THR A 70 10.62 1.97 12.25
C THR A 70 9.69 3.05 11.72
N ILE A 71 9.77 3.35 10.43
CA ILE A 71 8.86 4.25 9.72
C ILE A 71 8.07 3.42 8.70
N LEU A 72 6.74 3.51 8.70
CA LEU A 72 5.93 2.84 7.68
C LEU A 72 5.69 3.78 6.49
N ALA A 73 6.08 3.35 5.29
CA ALA A 73 5.78 4.07 4.06
C ALA A 73 4.54 3.51 3.35
N LEU A 74 3.59 4.38 2.99
CA LEU A 74 2.34 4.03 2.31
C LEU A 74 2.22 4.69 0.93
N PRO A 75 1.46 4.12 -0.02
CA PRO A 75 1.32 4.68 -1.35
C PRO A 75 0.17 5.69 -1.44
N PHE A 76 0.40 6.77 -2.19
CA PHE A 76 -0.63 7.66 -2.73
C PHE A 76 -0.90 7.37 -4.22
N TYR A 77 -0.70 6.12 -4.60
CA TYR A 77 -0.97 5.63 -5.94
C TYR A 77 -1.55 4.22 -5.86
N THR A 78 -2.24 3.86 -6.93
CA THR A 78 -2.70 2.51 -7.20
C THR A 78 -2.35 2.15 -8.64
N ARG A 79 -2.85 1.02 -9.11
CA ARG A 79 -2.71 0.57 -10.49
C ARG A 79 -4.05 0.27 -11.12
N ASP A 80 -4.20 0.65 -12.38
CA ASP A 80 -5.28 0.20 -13.24
C ASP A 80 -4.81 -1.00 -14.05
N TRP A 81 -5.31 -2.17 -13.66
CA TRP A 81 -4.95 -3.44 -14.24
C TRP A 81 -5.86 -3.79 -15.40
N THR A 82 -5.30 -3.94 -16.59
CA THR A 82 -5.95 -4.56 -17.74
C THR A 82 -5.74 -6.07 -17.69
N LEU A 83 -6.81 -6.84 -17.51
CA LEU A 83 -6.78 -8.29 -17.48
C LEU A 83 -6.83 -8.86 -18.91
N LYS A 84 -5.89 -9.74 -19.24
CA LYS A 84 -5.76 -10.39 -20.55
C LYS A 84 -5.70 -11.91 -20.38
N GLU A 85 -5.93 -12.63 -21.46
CA GLU A 85 -5.65 -14.07 -21.46
C GLU A 85 -4.15 -14.30 -21.21
N GLY A 86 -3.83 -15.09 -20.19
CA GLY A 86 -2.44 -15.41 -19.82
C GLY A 86 -1.69 -14.36 -19.00
N GLY A 87 -2.33 -13.27 -18.54
CA GLY A 87 -1.70 -12.32 -17.61
C GLY A 87 -2.41 -10.97 -17.46
N ALA A 88 -1.71 -10.00 -16.87
CA ALA A 88 -2.19 -8.63 -16.72
C ALA A 88 -1.11 -7.61 -17.08
N THR A 89 -1.55 -6.42 -17.50
CA THR A 89 -0.70 -5.23 -17.62
C THR A 89 -1.30 -4.11 -16.79
N SER A 90 -0.50 -3.18 -16.29
CA SER A 90 -1.02 -2.04 -15.54
C SER A 90 -0.39 -0.70 -15.89
N GLU A 91 -1.17 0.35 -15.65
CA GLU A 91 -0.69 1.72 -15.53
C GLU A 91 -0.82 2.19 -14.08
N GLU A 92 0.08 3.07 -13.67
CA GLU A 92 0.00 3.71 -12.35
C GLU A 92 -0.99 4.86 -12.36
N LEU A 93 -1.77 5.00 -11.30
CA LEU A 93 -2.68 6.12 -11.08
C LEU A 93 -2.41 6.72 -9.70
N ASN A 94 -2.14 8.02 -9.63
CA ASN A 94 -2.22 8.74 -8.34
C ASN A 94 -3.68 8.84 -7.84
N LEU A 95 -3.91 9.27 -6.60
CA LEU A 95 -5.25 9.29 -6.00
C LEU A 95 -6.23 10.19 -6.78
N ALA A 96 -5.76 11.32 -7.32
CA ALA A 96 -6.59 12.20 -8.13
C ALA A 96 -7.02 11.55 -9.46
N GLN A 97 -6.09 10.92 -10.18
CA GLN A 97 -6.35 10.18 -11.42
C GLN A 97 -7.26 8.96 -11.17
N GLN A 98 -7.02 8.22 -10.08
CA GLN A 98 -7.89 7.15 -9.61
C GLN A 98 -9.31 7.69 -9.38
N GLY A 99 -9.45 8.84 -8.72
CA GLY A 99 -10.75 9.49 -8.51
C GLY A 99 -11.43 9.85 -9.82
N VAL A 100 -10.71 10.35 -10.83
CA VAL A 100 -11.28 10.58 -12.18
C VAL A 100 -11.74 9.26 -12.81
N ARG A 101 -10.92 8.21 -12.72
CA ARG A 101 -11.19 6.90 -13.34
C ARG A 101 -12.39 6.18 -12.75
N THR A 102 -12.58 6.31 -11.43
CA THR A 102 -13.62 5.59 -10.68
C THR A 102 -14.94 6.37 -10.57
N ARG A 103 -14.93 7.67 -10.90
CA ARG A 103 -16.11 8.55 -10.85
C ARG A 103 -17.23 8.17 -11.81
N SER A 104 -16.91 7.61 -12.98
CA SER A 104 -17.90 7.38 -14.04
C SER A 104 -18.82 6.18 -13.81
N VAL A 105 -18.52 5.30 -12.85
CA VAL A 105 -19.30 4.06 -12.61
C VAL A 105 -19.38 3.71 -11.12
N ALA A 106 -19.84 4.64 -10.28
CA ALA A 106 -19.84 4.50 -8.81
C ALA A 106 -20.42 3.17 -8.27
N TYR A 107 -21.33 2.52 -9.00
CA TYR A 107 -21.95 1.24 -8.62
C TYR A 107 -21.03 0.01 -8.75
N ASN A 108 -19.88 0.12 -9.42
CA ASN A 108 -18.96 -1.01 -9.62
C ASN A 108 -17.84 -1.09 -8.57
N ARG A 109 -18.01 -0.41 -7.44
CA ARG A 109 -17.07 -0.40 -6.33
C ARG A 109 -17.61 -1.22 -5.17
N SER A 110 -16.91 -2.29 -4.80
CA SER A 110 -17.25 -3.14 -3.65
C SER A 110 -16.16 -3.07 -2.59
N TRP A 111 -16.51 -2.88 -1.32
CA TRP A 111 -15.56 -2.99 -0.23
C TRP A 111 -15.14 -4.46 -0.05
N ASP A 112 -13.84 -4.70 0.08
CA ASP A 112 -13.27 -6.00 0.42
C ASP A 112 -12.62 -5.90 1.81
N ASP A 113 -13.30 -6.44 2.81
CA ASP A 113 -12.84 -6.42 4.21
C ASP A 113 -11.52 -7.15 4.40
N SER A 114 -11.26 -8.19 3.60
CA SER A 114 -10.03 -8.98 3.71
C SER A 114 -8.80 -8.19 3.25
N LEU A 115 -8.98 -7.25 2.32
CA LEU A 115 -7.92 -6.38 1.82
C LEU A 115 -7.89 -5.01 2.51
N GLY A 116 -9.00 -4.63 3.17
CA GLY A 116 -9.17 -3.29 3.73
C GLY A 116 -9.24 -2.20 2.66
N GLN A 117 -9.79 -2.51 1.49
CA GLN A 117 -9.81 -1.63 0.32
C GLN A 117 -11.11 -1.81 -0.47
N TYR A 118 -11.47 -0.78 -1.23
CA TYR A 118 -12.46 -0.94 -2.28
C TYR A 118 -11.84 -1.56 -3.53
N VAL A 119 -12.55 -2.47 -4.18
CA VAL A 119 -12.21 -3.01 -5.50
C VAL A 119 -13.18 -2.45 -6.52
N PHE A 120 -12.64 -1.82 -7.56
CA PHE A 120 -13.41 -1.28 -8.67
C PHE A 120 -13.15 -2.07 -9.95
N LYS A 121 -14.22 -2.37 -10.69
CA LYS A 121 -14.13 -3.13 -11.95
C LYS A 121 -14.89 -2.43 -13.07
N TYR A 122 -14.34 -2.42 -14.28
CA TYR A 122 -15.03 -1.86 -15.44
C TYR A 122 -14.54 -2.50 -16.74
N GLN A 123 -15.28 -2.31 -17.83
CA GLN A 123 -14.90 -2.78 -19.17
C GLN A 123 -14.42 -1.61 -20.01
N LYS A 124 -13.31 -1.77 -20.73
CA LYS A 124 -12.79 -0.79 -21.68
C LYS A 124 -12.07 -1.50 -22.82
N GLN A 125 -12.41 -1.13 -24.06
CA GLN A 125 -11.80 -1.71 -25.27
C GLN A 125 -11.81 -3.25 -25.31
N GLY A 126 -12.87 -3.88 -24.79
CA GLY A 126 -13.02 -5.33 -24.76
C GLY A 126 -12.26 -6.05 -23.63
N TYR A 127 -11.54 -5.32 -22.77
CA TYR A 127 -10.83 -5.89 -21.62
C TYR A 127 -11.48 -5.50 -20.30
N THR A 128 -11.40 -6.42 -19.34
CA THR A 128 -11.78 -6.15 -17.96
C THR A 128 -10.66 -5.42 -17.25
N HIS A 129 -10.99 -4.30 -16.64
CA HIS A 129 -10.09 -3.52 -15.79
C HIS A 129 -10.40 -3.72 -14.31
N LYS A 130 -9.38 -3.72 -13.47
CA LYS A 130 -9.50 -3.78 -12.00
C LYS A 130 -8.60 -2.75 -11.33
N ILE A 131 -9.13 -2.10 -10.30
CA ILE A 131 -8.40 -1.15 -9.45
C ILE A 131 -8.66 -1.51 -8.00
N TRP A 132 -7.60 -1.60 -7.19
CA TRP A 132 -7.67 -1.66 -5.74
C TRP A 132 -7.48 -0.25 -5.21
N ILE A 133 -8.56 0.36 -4.76
CA ILE A 133 -8.61 1.78 -4.45
C ILE A 133 -7.87 2.06 -3.14
N GLU A 134 -6.98 3.05 -3.19
CA GLU A 134 -6.49 3.76 -2.00
C GLU A 134 -7.35 5.02 -1.79
N ASP A 135 -7.86 5.16 -0.57
CA ASP A 135 -8.70 6.28 -0.14
C ASP A 135 -8.40 6.60 1.33
N SER A 136 -9.02 7.66 1.85
CA SER A 136 -8.88 8.05 3.25
C SER A 136 -9.17 6.90 4.22
N ARG A 137 -10.13 6.00 3.93
CA ARG A 137 -10.47 4.87 4.79
C ARG A 137 -9.37 3.81 4.83
N SER A 138 -8.92 3.35 3.68
CA SER A 138 -7.88 2.33 3.55
C SER A 138 -6.52 2.81 4.09
N ILE A 139 -6.14 4.05 3.79
CA ILE A 139 -4.90 4.67 4.32
C ILE A 139 -4.99 4.84 5.83
N THR A 140 -6.10 5.38 6.36
CA THR A 140 -6.29 5.55 7.80
C THR A 140 -6.24 4.20 8.54
N LYS A 141 -6.80 3.13 7.95
CA LYS A 141 -6.75 1.80 8.55
C LYS A 141 -5.30 1.31 8.74
N LYS A 142 -4.44 1.50 7.75
CA LYS A 142 -3.01 1.15 7.84
C LYS A 142 -2.23 2.10 8.76
N TYR A 143 -2.60 3.38 8.76
CA TYR A 143 -2.04 4.38 9.65
C TYR A 143 -2.24 4.00 11.13
N VAL A 144 -3.49 3.71 11.52
CA VAL A 144 -3.85 3.30 12.89
C VAL A 144 -3.16 1.99 13.26
N MET A 145 -3.17 1.00 12.37
CA MET A 145 -2.48 -0.28 12.56
C MET A 145 -1.00 -0.11 12.92
N ALA A 146 -0.30 0.83 12.28
CA ALA A 146 1.09 1.12 12.59
C ALA A 146 1.24 1.99 13.85
N ALA A 147 0.29 2.90 14.11
CA ALA A 147 0.25 3.69 15.34
C ALA A 147 0.18 2.79 16.57
N ASP A 148 -0.70 1.76 16.53
CA ASP A 148 -0.88 0.78 17.60
C ASP A 148 0.40 -0.04 17.89
N ARG A 149 1.32 -0.09 16.92
CA ARG A 149 2.64 -0.73 17.05
C ARG A 149 3.74 0.22 17.51
N GLY A 150 3.41 1.49 17.74
CA GLY A 150 4.35 2.51 18.22
C GLY A 150 5.48 2.79 17.22
N VAL A 151 5.20 2.75 15.91
CA VAL A 151 6.18 3.12 14.90
C VAL A 151 6.64 4.57 15.09
N ALA A 152 7.88 4.86 14.71
CA ALA A 152 8.50 6.17 14.85
C ALA A 152 7.87 7.25 13.97
N GLY A 153 7.22 6.84 12.88
CA GLY A 153 6.55 7.76 11.97
C GLY A 153 6.09 7.11 10.67
N TYR A 154 5.74 7.98 9.73
CA TYR A 154 5.10 7.62 8.47
C TYR A 154 5.80 8.32 7.30
N ALA A 155 5.86 7.63 6.17
CA ALA A 155 6.30 8.20 4.90
C ALA A 155 5.24 7.92 3.82
N PHE A 156 5.20 8.73 2.78
CA PHE A 156 4.21 8.57 1.71
C PHE A 156 4.85 8.69 0.34
N TRP A 157 4.60 7.70 -0.51
CA TRP A 157 5.06 7.70 -1.89
C TRP A 157 3.92 8.04 -2.86
N TYR A 158 3.92 9.19 -3.52
CA TYR A 158 4.83 10.31 -3.32
C TYR A 158 4.05 11.61 -3.14
N MET A 159 4.72 12.62 -2.59
CA MET A 159 4.11 13.91 -2.28
C MET A 159 3.52 14.57 -3.53
N GLY A 160 2.28 15.06 -3.43
CA GLY A 160 1.50 15.63 -4.53
C GLY A 160 0.64 14.61 -5.28
N ALA A 161 0.70 13.32 -4.92
CA ALA A 161 -0.14 12.27 -5.49
C ALA A 161 -1.44 12.03 -4.67
N GLU A 162 -1.54 12.61 -3.48
CA GLU A 162 -2.67 12.45 -2.57
C GLU A 162 -3.93 13.26 -2.96
N THR A 163 -5.00 13.04 -2.18
CA THR A 163 -6.15 13.93 -2.11
C THR A 163 -6.26 14.57 -0.72
N PRO A 164 -6.77 15.81 -0.57
CA PRO A 164 -6.77 16.52 0.72
C PRO A 164 -7.50 15.82 1.87
N ASP A 165 -8.47 14.95 1.56
CA ASP A 165 -9.23 14.20 2.55
C ASP A 165 -8.38 13.16 3.30
N VAL A 166 -7.30 12.67 2.70
CA VAL A 166 -6.40 11.69 3.32
C VAL A 166 -5.73 12.26 4.57
N TRP A 167 -5.17 13.48 4.46
CA TRP A 167 -4.55 14.16 5.61
C TRP A 167 -5.56 14.42 6.72
N THR A 168 -6.74 14.93 6.35
CA THR A 168 -7.83 15.21 7.29
C THR A 168 -8.25 13.95 8.05
N ALA A 169 -8.38 12.82 7.35
CA ALA A 169 -8.78 11.56 7.95
C ALA A 169 -7.73 11.03 8.94
N MET A 170 -6.44 11.10 8.60
CA MET A 170 -5.36 10.68 9.50
C MET A 170 -5.27 11.57 10.74
N SER A 171 -5.31 12.90 10.59
CA SER A 171 -5.29 13.82 11.73
C SER A 171 -6.48 13.63 12.67
N ASN A 172 -7.67 13.33 12.12
CA ASN A 172 -8.83 12.98 12.93
C ASN A 172 -8.60 11.65 13.67
N ALA A 173 -8.09 10.62 13.00
CA ALA A 173 -7.81 9.34 13.64
C ALA A 173 -6.82 9.48 14.81
N GLU A 174 -5.74 10.25 14.64
CA GLU A 174 -4.81 10.58 15.73
C GLU A 174 -5.50 11.28 16.89
N ARG A 175 -6.27 12.34 16.60
CA ARG A 175 -6.95 13.14 17.63
C ARG A 175 -7.94 12.32 18.43
N TYR A 176 -8.60 11.36 17.80
CA TYR A 176 -9.66 10.59 18.43
C TYR A 176 -9.22 9.22 18.96
N ALA A 177 -7.96 8.80 18.75
CA ALA A 177 -7.45 7.52 19.23
C ALA A 177 -7.32 7.44 20.78
N SER A 178 -7.33 8.58 21.48
CA SER A 178 -7.16 8.65 22.94
C SER A 178 -8.44 8.88 23.74
N TYR A 179 -9.61 8.86 23.10
CA TYR A 179 -10.92 8.91 23.78
C TYR A 179 -11.50 7.51 23.93
#